data_AF-A0A109J9D5-F1
#
_entry.id   AF-A0A109J9D5-F1
#
_cell.length_a   1.000
_cell.length_b   1.000
_cell.length_c   1.000
_cell.angle_alpha   90.00
_cell.angle_beta   90.00
_cell.angle_gamma   90.00
#
_symmetry.space_group_name_H-M   'P 1'
#
loop_
_entity.id
_entity.type
_entity.pdbx_description
1 polymer ?
#
loop_
_entity_poly.entity_id
_entity_poly.type
_entity_poly.pdbx_seq_one_letter_code
_entity_poly.pdbx_strand_id
1 'polypeptide(L)' 'MAKKGLDGRHRDKTGRIDKKHGNTLVGSLRKTYGEHFAAGRRKDMMLKTLLVETGTESLHEYLRKHHK' A
#
# COMPACT_ATOMS: atom_id res chain seq x y z
N MET A 1 -28.15 28.74 7.40
CA MET A 1 -27.23 27.99 8.29
C MET A 1 -26.74 26.74 7.55
N ALA A 2 -25.53 26.75 6.99
CA ALA A 2 -25.01 25.63 6.21
C ALA A 2 -24.37 24.60 7.13
N LYS A 3 -24.97 23.41 7.24
CA LYS A 3 -24.36 22.24 7.87
C LYS A 3 -23.10 21.89 7.09
N LYS A 4 -21.93 22.29 7.61
CA LYS A 4 -20.62 21.94 7.08
C LYS A 4 -20.46 20.44 7.25
N GLY A 5 -20.74 19.72 6.16
CA GLY A 5 -20.77 18.27 6.11
C GLY A 5 -19.52 17.68 6.74
N LEU A 6 -19.76 16.81 7.72
CA LEU A 6 -18.82 15.87 8.27
C LEU A 6 -18.27 15.05 7.11
N ASP A 7 -17.16 15.50 6.55
CA ASP A 7 -16.37 14.65 5.70
C ASP A 7 -14.89 14.94 5.91
N GLY A 8 -14.48 14.82 7.17
CA GLY A 8 -13.11 14.60 7.56
C GLY A 8 -12.59 13.24 7.07
N ARG A 9 -12.95 12.83 5.84
CA ARG A 9 -12.25 11.81 5.05
C ARG A 9 -10.86 12.38 4.76
N HIS A 10 -10.03 12.37 5.78
CA HIS A 10 -8.62 12.65 5.66
C HIS A 10 -8.03 11.48 4.86
N ARG A 11 -7.95 11.66 3.55
CA ARG A 11 -7.11 10.79 2.72
C ARG A 11 -5.70 11.08 3.19
N ASP A 12 -5.16 10.24 4.08
CA ASP A 12 -3.81 10.40 4.61
C ASP A 12 -2.85 10.70 3.46
N LYS A 13 -2.45 11.97 3.38
CA LYS A 13 -1.44 12.46 2.43
C LYS A 13 -0.04 12.02 2.85
N THR A 14 0.08 11.53 4.08
CA THR A 14 1.32 11.10 4.74
C THR A 14 1.48 9.57 4.69
N GLY A 15 1.24 8.96 3.52
CA GLY A 15 1.97 7.82 2.94
C GLY A 15 2.44 6.62 3.78
N ARG A 16 2.07 6.43 5.04
CA ARG A 16 2.43 5.25 5.83
C ARG A 16 1.30 4.25 5.75
N ILE A 17 1.47 3.29 4.86
CA ILE A 17 0.58 2.14 4.76
C ILE A 17 0.91 1.24 5.95
N ASP A 18 0.10 1.35 7.01
CA ASP A 18 0.26 0.52 8.20
C ASP A 18 0.06 -0.97 7.90
N LYS A 19 0.73 -1.82 8.69
CA LYS A 19 0.71 -3.30 8.61
C LYS A 19 -0.71 -3.90 8.48
N LYS A 20 -1.76 -3.20 8.94
CA LYS A 20 -3.15 -3.68 8.96
C LYS A 20 -3.88 -3.59 7.62
N HIS A 21 -3.33 -2.88 6.62
CA HIS A 21 -4.02 -2.69 5.34
C HIS A 21 -3.61 -3.71 4.28
N GLY A 22 -3.80 -5.01 4.55
CA GLY A 22 -3.57 -6.07 3.55
C GLY A 22 -4.36 -5.88 2.24
N ASN A 23 -5.43 -5.10 2.27
CA ASN A 23 -6.24 -4.72 1.10
C ASN A 23 -5.64 -3.56 0.27
N THR A 24 -4.48 -3.04 0.64
CA THR A 24 -3.80 -1.99 -0.13
C THR A 24 -3.41 -2.52 -1.50
N LEU A 25 -3.70 -1.77 -2.57
CA LEU A 25 -3.31 -2.17 -3.92
C LEU A 25 -1.82 -1.93 -4.16
N VAL A 26 -1.17 -2.84 -4.88
CA VAL A 26 0.23 -2.71 -5.33
C VAL A 26 0.45 -1.40 -6.09
N GLY A 27 -0.51 -0.97 -6.91
CA GLY A 27 -0.44 0.31 -7.62
C GLY A 27 -0.45 1.53 -6.69
N SER A 28 -1.13 1.45 -5.54
CA SER A 28 -1.05 2.50 -4.51
C SER A 28 0.31 2.50 -3.82
N LEU A 29 0.88 1.32 -3.58
CA LEU A 29 2.23 1.17 -3.02
C LEU A 29 3.31 1.70 -3.97
N ARG A 30 3.17 1.49 -5.28
CA ARG A 30 4.08 2.05 -6.29
C ARG A 30 4.13 3.57 -6.29
N LYS A 31 3.01 4.23 -6.01
CA LYS A 31 2.99 5.71 -5.88
C LYS A 31 3.85 6.20 -4.71
N THR A 32 3.98 5.39 -3.66
CA THR A 32 4.76 5.74 -2.46
C THR A 32 6.21 5.26 -2.55
N TYR A 33 6.44 4.04 -3.03
CA TYR A 33 7.74 3.36 -3.00
C TYR A 33 8.46 3.32 -4.36
N GLY A 34 7.81 3.79 -5.43
CA GLY A 34 8.31 3.81 -6.80
C GLY A 34 7.71 2.73 -7.70
N GLU A 35 7.75 2.95 -9.02
CA GLU A 35 7.24 2.00 -10.03
C GLU A 35 7.94 0.62 -9.99
N HIS A 36 9.18 0.57 -9.47
CA HIS A 36 9.92 -0.66 -9.27
C HIS A 36 9.33 -1.56 -8.17
N PHE A 37 8.46 -1.04 -7.30
CA PHE A 37 7.81 -1.82 -6.25
C PHE A 37 6.96 -2.94 -6.86
N ALA A 38 7.29 -4.19 -6.52
CA ALA A 38 6.66 -5.38 -7.08
C ALA A 38 6.61 -5.35 -8.61
N ALA A 39 7.73 -4.99 -9.26
CA ALA A 39 7.86 -5.03 -10.71
C ALA A 39 7.43 -6.41 -11.28
N GLY A 40 6.66 -6.39 -12.36
CA GLY A 40 6.09 -7.60 -12.97
C GLY A 40 4.77 -8.10 -12.35
N ARG A 41 4.29 -7.50 -11.26
CA ARG A 41 2.98 -7.85 -10.66
C ARG A 41 1.90 -6.88 -11.13
N ARG A 42 0.65 -7.32 -11.09
CA ARG A 42 -0.49 -6.48 -11.46
C ARG A 42 -0.70 -5.35 -10.44
N LYS A 43 -1.01 -4.15 -10.92
CA LYS A 43 -1.21 -2.96 -10.08
C LYS A 43 -2.48 -3.04 -9.20
N ASP A 44 -3.45 -3.84 -9.58
CA ASP A 44 -4.71 -4.09 -8.88
C ASP A 44 -4.63 -5.29 -7.91
N MET A 45 -3.46 -5.94 -7.81
CA MET A 45 -3.21 -6.95 -6.79
C MET A 45 -3.19 -6.31 -5.40
N MET A 46 -3.70 -7.02 -4.40
CA MET A 46 -3.63 -6.61 -3.00
C MET A 46 -2.28 -6.95 -2.38
N LEU A 47 -1.82 -6.13 -1.44
CA LEU A 47 -0.60 -6.34 -0.67
C LEU A 47 -0.59 -7.72 -0.01
N LYS A 48 -1.71 -8.17 0.57
CA LYS A 48 -1.78 -9.51 1.18
C LYS A 48 -1.45 -10.63 0.19
N THR A 49 -1.92 -10.52 -1.06
CA THR A 49 -1.65 -11.51 -2.10
C THR A 49 -0.18 -11.48 -2.48
N LEU A 50 0.39 -10.28 -2.67
CA LEU A 50 1.82 -10.11 -2.91
C LEU A 50 2.64 -10.75 -1.80
N LEU A 51 2.32 -10.48 -0.53
CA LEU A 51 3.02 -10.99 0.64
C LEU A 51 2.99 -12.53 0.71
N VAL A 52 1.85 -13.14 0.40
CA VAL A 52 1.70 -14.60 0.32
C VAL A 52 2.52 -15.19 -0.83
N GLU A 53 2.48 -14.59 -2.02
CA GLU A 53 3.26 -15.04 -3.17
C GLU A 53 4.77 -14.92 -2.96
N THR A 54 5.22 -13.89 -2.23
CA THR A 54 6.65 -13.64 -1.97
C THR A 54 7.16 -14.29 -0.69
N GLY A 55 6.29 -14.96 0.09
CA GLY A 55 6.66 -15.59 1.36
C GLY A 55 7.17 -14.57 2.40
N THR A 56 6.54 -13.41 2.47
CA THR A 56 6.89 -12.32 3.41
C THR A 56 5.72 -12.03 4.33
N GLU A 57 5.97 -11.76 5.60
CA GLU A 57 4.90 -11.59 6.59
C GLU A 57 4.39 -10.15 6.69
N SER A 58 5.15 -9.18 6.15
CA SER A 58 4.76 -7.78 6.17
C SER A 58 5.38 -6.94 5.07
N LEU A 59 4.77 -5.79 4.78
CA LEU A 59 5.31 -4.79 3.84
C LEU A 59 6.76 -4.41 4.18
N HIS A 60 7.07 -4.25 5.47
CA HIS A 60 8.41 -3.85 5.89
C HIS A 60 9.46 -4.93 5.59
N GLU A 61 9.10 -6.20 5.79
CA GLU A 61 9.96 -7.33 5.45
C GLU A 61 10.17 -7.44 3.93
N TYR A 62 9.08 -7.28 3.16
CA TYR A 62 9.14 -7.22 1.71
C TYR A 62 10.09 -6.12 1.22
N LEU A 63 9.99 -4.91 1.79
CA LEU A 63 10.89 -3.81 1.45
C LEU A 63 12.35 -4.12 1.78
N ARG A 64 12.66 -4.72 2.94
CA ARG A 64 14.05 -5.11 3.27
C ARG A 64 14.63 -6.14 2.30
N LYS A 65 13.79 -7.03 1.76
CA LYS A 65 14.21 -8.08 0.81
C LYS A 65 14.30 -7.59 -0.64
N HIS A 66 13.43 -6.65 -1.05
CA HIS A 66 13.23 -6.30 -2.45
C HIS A 66 13.44 -4.82 -2.81
N HIS A 67 13.58 -3.94 -1.83
CA HIS A 67 13.78 -2.49 -2.00
C HIS A 67 15.19 -2.12 -1.53
N LYS A 68 16.18 -2.44 -2.38
CA LYS A 68 17.59 -2.02 -2.27
C LYS A 68 17.93 -1.09 -3.42
#